data_AF-A0AAX6DFR3-F1
#
_entry.id   AF-A0AAX6DFR3-F1
#
_cell.length_a   1.000
_cell.length_b   1.000
_cell.length_c   1.000
_cell.angle_alpha   90.00
_cell.angle_beta   90.00
_cell.angle_gamma   90.00
#
_symmetry.space_group_name_H-M   'P 1'
#
loop_
_entity.id
_entity.type
_entity.pdbx_description
1 polymer ?
#
loop_
_entity_poly.entity_id
_entity_poly.type
_entity_poly.pdbx_seq_one_letter_code
_entity_poly.pdbx_strand_id
1 'polypeptide(L)'
;MNLMIGDVAHLLDLLWSWISTSENDQNSLRPYGDPQMIRFGAHVVLVLRYLLGDEMKDAFKEKLTTVGDLILNMYAMYLFSKHHEELVGVYASQLARHLCIDLFVHMMEQRLDSSMHVKYKLFLAAIEYLPFSSEDVSKASFEDIVERVLSRSREIKVSKYDEKLSDVAEQYRLQSLQKAMVIQWLCFTPPSTIGDSDIIKAKLLMKALMHSNTLFREFALISMLRVPKMPIGAHMLLSFLAEPLKQPKDTLLSFDDHNVTENLHEFEEWRDYYACDATYRNWLKIELENSAVPPADLSLEEKENAIAAAKETLNSSLSLLLSDGSPWLSLVEENLSESKEHIFLELHAAAILCTPSGECMVPDATLCTALTSALYAAVSEEDVLKRKLMVNVAVSSGDKYCLEVALRCIAEDGDGLGLNEANDGGLLATVMAAGFKGELNRFQTGVTMEISRLDAWYSDSDGSLESPATYIVRGLCRRCCLPEIILRCMQVSVFLAESGEPPDHRNELIELVSSSQSGMLHLFSQHQLQEFLLFERDCCLNAMEYQEESSVVDA
;
A
#
# COMPACT_ATOMS: atom_id res chain seq x y z
N MET A 1 -36.24 33.33 27.13
CA MET A 1 -37.08 34.26 26.33
C MET A 1 -37.09 33.86 24.86
N ASN A 2 -35.93 33.59 24.23
CA ASN A 2 -35.83 33.21 22.81
C ASN A 2 -36.69 31.99 22.41
N LEU A 3 -36.64 30.89 23.18
CA LEU A 3 -37.53 29.72 22.95
C LEU A 3 -39.03 30.07 23.07
N MET A 4 -39.40 30.95 23.99
CA MET A 4 -40.79 31.39 24.19
C MET A 4 -41.27 32.33 23.08
N ILE A 5 -40.35 33.09 22.47
CA ILE A 5 -40.62 34.01 21.35
C ILE A 5 -40.55 33.27 20.00
N GLY A 6 -40.02 32.04 19.98
CA GLY A 6 -39.81 31.27 18.76
C GLY A 6 -38.62 31.75 17.91
N ASP A 7 -37.75 32.62 18.45
CA ASP A 7 -36.55 33.08 17.75
C ASP A 7 -35.41 32.06 17.91
N VAL A 8 -35.57 30.96 17.18
CA VAL A 8 -34.63 29.83 17.20
C VAL A 8 -33.34 30.16 16.43
N ALA A 9 -33.40 31.05 15.43
CA ALA A 9 -32.22 31.50 14.68
C ALA A 9 -31.24 32.24 15.60
N HIS A 10 -31.73 33.16 16.42
CA HIS A 10 -30.91 33.86 17.41
C HIS A 10 -30.48 32.93 18.56
N LEU A 11 -31.31 31.96 18.92
CA LEU A 11 -30.93 30.94 19.91
C LEU A 11 -29.73 30.11 19.43
N LEU A 12 -29.69 29.70 18.16
CA LEU A 12 -28.55 28.95 17.60
C LEU A 12 -27.27 29.79 17.59
N ASP A 13 -27.35 31.08 17.22
CA ASP A 13 -26.20 31.99 17.28
C ASP A 13 -25.68 32.13 18.71
N LEU A 14 -26.60 32.26 19.67
CA LEU A 14 -26.25 32.36 21.09
C LEU A 14 -25.58 31.09 21.60
N LEU A 15 -26.15 29.91 21.27
CA LEU A 15 -25.56 28.62 21.62
C LEU A 15 -24.16 28.45 21.01
N TRP A 16 -24.00 28.81 19.72
CA TRP A 16 -22.71 28.75 19.05
C TRP A 16 -21.69 29.70 19.71
N SER A 17 -22.09 30.93 20.05
CA SER A 17 -21.21 31.90 20.70
C SER A 17 -20.66 31.45 22.06
N TRP A 18 -21.37 30.55 22.75
CA TRP A 18 -20.91 29.97 24.03
C TRP A 18 -19.86 28.87 23.86
N ILE A 19 -19.74 28.33 22.64
CA ILE A 19 -18.99 27.11 22.34
C ILE A 19 -17.82 27.40 21.38
N SER A 20 -17.97 28.36 20.47
CA SER A 20 -16.99 28.73 19.46
C SER A 20 -15.74 29.38 20.06
N THR A 21 -14.56 29.07 19.50
CA THR A 21 -13.31 29.81 19.79
C THR A 21 -13.26 31.15 19.08
N SER A 22 -12.52 32.12 19.62
CA SER A 22 -12.16 33.34 18.88
C SER A 22 -11.32 32.98 17.65
N GLU A 23 -11.52 33.69 16.53
CA GLU A 23 -11.06 33.42 15.15
C GLU A 23 -9.55 33.17 14.91
N ASN A 24 -8.69 33.13 15.94
CA ASN A 24 -7.23 33.07 15.81
C ASN A 24 -6.58 31.69 16.01
N ASP A 25 -7.32 30.62 16.31
CA ASP A 25 -6.76 29.28 16.44
C ASP A 25 -7.08 28.42 15.22
N GLN A 26 -6.05 28.10 14.43
CA GLN A 26 -6.13 27.19 13.26
C GLN A 26 -6.51 25.74 13.63
N ASN A 27 -6.72 25.44 14.91
CA ASN A 27 -7.17 24.15 15.40
C ASN A 27 -8.67 24.20 15.77
N SER A 28 -9.54 24.21 14.77
CA SER A 28 -11.01 24.14 14.89
C SER A 28 -11.54 22.85 15.55
N LEU A 29 -10.64 21.90 15.86
CA LEU A 29 -10.96 20.53 16.28
C LEU A 29 -10.83 20.28 17.79
N ARG A 30 -10.40 21.26 18.59
CA ARG A 30 -10.27 21.08 20.03
C ARG A 30 -11.45 21.77 20.75
N PRO A 31 -12.16 21.08 21.66
CA PRO A 31 -13.31 21.65 22.35
C PRO A 31 -12.85 22.65 23.41
N TYR A 32 -13.26 23.92 23.28
CA TYR A 32 -12.82 25.03 24.15
C TYR A 32 -13.95 25.70 24.96
N GLY A 33 -15.18 25.19 24.89
CA GLY A 33 -16.33 25.69 25.67
C GLY A 33 -16.56 24.94 26.99
N ASP A 34 -17.42 25.49 27.86
CA ASP A 34 -17.89 24.80 29.06
C ASP A 34 -18.59 23.47 28.67
N PRO A 35 -18.18 22.31 29.22
CA PRO A 35 -18.73 21.02 28.83
C PRO A 35 -20.26 20.89 28.93
N GLN A 36 -20.89 21.55 29.91
CA GLN A 36 -22.34 21.53 30.06
C GLN A 36 -23.02 22.36 28.98
N MET A 37 -22.40 23.48 28.59
CA MET A 37 -22.93 24.33 27.53
C MET A 37 -22.82 23.65 26.16
N ILE A 38 -21.71 22.97 25.87
CA ILE A 38 -21.55 22.17 24.64
C ILE A 38 -22.60 21.05 24.59
N ARG A 39 -22.74 20.29 25.69
CA ARG A 39 -23.75 19.23 25.80
C ARG A 39 -25.17 19.78 25.60
N PHE A 40 -25.51 20.85 26.31
CA PHE A 40 -26.83 21.48 26.23
C PHE A 40 -27.15 21.93 24.80
N GLY A 41 -26.21 22.62 24.14
CA GLY A 41 -26.36 23.06 22.75
C GLY A 41 -26.63 21.89 21.81
N ALA A 42 -25.85 20.81 21.90
CA ALA A 42 -26.02 19.63 21.06
C ALA A 42 -27.41 18.99 21.23
N HIS A 43 -27.88 18.80 22.47
CA HIS A 43 -29.18 18.19 22.73
C HIS A 43 -30.34 19.09 22.26
N VAL A 44 -30.22 20.42 22.42
CA VAL A 44 -31.20 21.37 21.88
C VAL A 44 -31.27 21.27 20.36
N VAL A 45 -30.14 21.22 19.66
CA VAL A 45 -30.09 21.04 18.20
C VAL A 45 -30.79 19.74 17.78
N LEU A 46 -30.53 18.62 18.45
CA LEU A 46 -31.20 17.34 18.16
C LEU A 46 -32.72 17.43 18.31
N VAL A 47 -33.19 18.02 19.42
CA VAL A 47 -34.63 18.21 19.67
C VAL A 47 -35.25 19.12 18.61
N LEU A 48 -34.58 20.20 18.23
CA LEU A 48 -35.06 21.11 17.19
C LEU A 48 -35.14 20.42 15.83
N ARG A 49 -34.14 19.61 15.45
CA ARG A 49 -34.17 18.83 14.20
C ARG A 49 -35.31 17.81 14.18
N TYR A 50 -35.53 17.13 15.30
CA TYR A 50 -36.62 16.16 15.42
C TYR A 50 -38.00 16.81 15.34
N LEU A 51 -38.22 17.93 16.03
CA LEU A 51 -39.51 18.60 16.08
C LEU A 51 -39.84 19.40 14.81
N LEU A 52 -38.84 19.90 14.09
CA LEU A 52 -39.01 20.91 13.04
C LEU A 52 -38.56 20.44 11.64
N GLY A 53 -38.29 19.14 11.44
CA GLY A 53 -37.70 18.59 10.22
C GLY A 53 -38.48 18.83 8.93
N ASP A 54 -39.82 18.76 8.99
CA ASP A 54 -40.70 18.82 7.81
C ASP A 54 -41.54 20.11 7.70
N GLU A 55 -41.59 20.95 8.73
CA GLU A 55 -42.62 22.00 8.85
C GLU A 55 -42.15 23.45 8.57
N MET A 56 -40.89 23.68 8.13
CA MET A 56 -40.29 25.04 8.19
C MET A 56 -39.77 25.63 6.88
N LYS A 57 -39.74 26.98 6.84
CA LYS A 57 -39.20 27.83 5.76
C LYS A 57 -37.71 27.55 5.49
N ASP A 58 -37.30 27.61 4.22
CA ASP A 58 -35.95 27.23 3.76
C ASP A 58 -34.79 27.90 4.51
N ALA A 59 -34.87 29.21 4.78
CA ALA A 59 -33.81 29.94 5.48
C ALA A 59 -33.59 29.47 6.94
N PHE A 60 -34.64 28.97 7.60
CA PHE A 60 -34.52 28.41 8.95
C PHE A 60 -33.85 27.04 8.92
N LYS A 61 -34.27 26.20 7.97
CA LYS A 61 -33.71 24.87 7.75
C LYS A 61 -32.21 24.96 7.46
N GLU A 62 -31.81 25.90 6.60
CA GLU A 62 -30.41 26.16 6.29
C GLU A 62 -29.58 26.54 7.52
N LYS A 63 -30.09 27.43 8.38
CA LYS A 63 -29.37 27.85 9.60
C LYS A 63 -29.28 26.75 10.65
N LEU A 64 -30.35 25.97 10.85
CA LEU A 64 -30.35 24.81 11.75
C LEU A 64 -29.44 23.70 11.26
N THR A 65 -29.30 23.52 9.94
CA THR A 65 -28.32 22.60 9.36
C THR A 65 -26.91 23.11 9.60
N THR A 66 -26.57 24.32 9.13
CA THR A 66 -25.21 24.87 9.19
C THR A 66 -24.68 25.06 10.62
N VAL A 67 -25.36 25.86 11.46
CA VAL A 67 -24.92 26.11 12.84
C VAL A 67 -25.12 24.88 13.72
N GLY A 68 -26.19 24.12 13.48
CA GLY A 68 -26.42 22.86 14.20
C GLY A 68 -25.33 21.83 13.96
N ASP A 69 -24.83 21.71 12.72
CA ASP A 69 -23.74 20.79 12.39
C ASP A 69 -22.45 21.18 13.11
N LEU A 70 -22.14 22.47 13.19
CA LEU A 70 -20.98 22.96 13.96
C LEU A 70 -21.08 22.59 15.45
N ILE A 71 -22.25 22.79 16.07
CA ILE A 71 -22.48 22.46 17.49
C ILE A 71 -22.39 20.95 17.73
N LEU A 72 -23.02 20.13 16.87
CA LEU A 72 -23.01 18.68 16.99
C LEU A 72 -21.61 18.10 16.77
N ASN A 73 -20.89 18.60 15.76
CA ASN A 73 -19.51 18.22 15.48
C ASN A 73 -18.60 18.51 16.68
N MET A 74 -18.72 19.72 17.27
CA MET A 74 -17.96 20.09 18.46
C MET A 74 -18.23 19.16 19.65
N TYR A 75 -19.49 18.77 19.86
CA TYR A 75 -19.83 17.85 20.94
C TYR A 75 -19.35 16.42 20.68
N ALA A 76 -19.41 15.94 19.44
CA ALA A 76 -18.86 14.64 19.06
C ALA A 76 -17.33 14.60 19.28
N MET A 77 -16.61 15.66 18.88
CA MET A 77 -15.18 15.82 19.16
C MET A 77 -14.89 15.90 20.67
N TYR A 78 -15.76 16.55 21.44
CA TYR A 78 -15.67 16.56 22.90
C TYR A 78 -15.80 15.15 23.49
N LEU A 79 -16.81 14.37 23.08
CA LEU A 79 -16.98 12.98 23.52
C LEU A 79 -15.76 12.12 23.19
N PHE A 80 -15.25 12.25 21.96
CA PHE A 80 -14.03 11.58 21.52
C PHE A 80 -12.80 11.95 22.37
N SER A 81 -12.64 13.23 22.71
CA SER A 81 -11.55 13.70 23.60
C SER A 81 -11.66 13.18 25.03
N LYS A 82 -12.86 12.73 25.44
CA LYS A 82 -13.15 12.13 26.76
C LYS A 82 -13.18 10.61 26.74
N HIS A 83 -12.78 9.97 25.64
CA HIS A 83 -12.79 8.51 25.49
C HIS A 83 -14.19 7.89 25.61
N HIS A 84 -15.19 8.61 25.10
CA HIS A 84 -16.57 8.15 24.94
C HIS A 84 -16.86 7.85 23.46
N GLU A 85 -16.00 7.05 22.82
CA GLU A 85 -16.14 6.67 21.41
C GLU A 85 -17.52 6.06 21.12
N GLU A 86 -18.09 5.29 22.05
CA GLU A 86 -19.39 4.64 21.91
C GLU A 86 -20.58 5.61 21.70
N LEU A 87 -20.44 6.87 22.11
CA LEU A 87 -21.51 7.87 22.01
C LEU A 87 -21.41 8.74 20.75
N VAL A 88 -20.30 8.69 20.03
CA VAL A 88 -20.04 9.57 18.87
C VAL A 88 -21.09 9.39 17.78
N GLY A 89 -21.48 8.13 17.50
CA GLY A 89 -22.42 7.78 16.44
C GLY A 89 -23.77 8.48 16.52
N VAL A 90 -24.28 8.67 17.74
CA VAL A 90 -25.55 9.34 18.02
C VAL A 90 -25.58 10.76 17.43
N TYR A 91 -24.45 11.48 17.53
CA TYR A 91 -24.34 12.87 17.09
C TYR A 91 -23.81 12.97 15.66
N ALA A 92 -22.84 12.13 15.30
CA ALA A 92 -22.23 12.13 13.97
C ALA A 92 -23.22 11.77 12.86
N SER A 93 -24.14 10.83 13.11
CA SER A 93 -25.19 10.42 12.16
C SER A 93 -26.17 11.54 11.78
N GLN A 94 -26.20 12.62 12.56
CA GLN A 94 -27.09 13.76 12.32
C GLN A 94 -26.44 14.84 11.46
N LEU A 95 -25.12 14.78 11.22
CA LEU A 95 -24.38 15.75 10.44
C LEU A 95 -24.64 15.61 8.93
N ALA A 96 -24.37 16.68 8.17
CA ALA A 96 -24.25 16.57 6.72
C ALA A 96 -23.22 15.50 6.31
N ARG A 97 -23.46 14.82 5.17
CA ARG A 97 -22.65 13.69 4.68
C ARG A 97 -21.14 13.91 4.79
N HIS A 98 -20.64 15.00 4.21
CA HIS A 98 -19.20 15.31 4.19
C HIS A 98 -18.62 15.48 5.61
N LEU A 99 -19.31 16.21 6.49
CA LEU A 99 -18.86 16.41 7.87
C LEU A 99 -18.86 15.11 8.69
N CYS A 100 -19.86 14.26 8.49
CA CYS A 100 -19.93 12.95 9.14
C CYS A 100 -18.73 12.07 8.71
N ILE A 101 -18.47 12.00 7.41
CA ILE A 101 -17.35 11.24 6.85
C ILE A 101 -16.03 11.77 7.39
N ASP A 102 -15.76 13.07 7.25
CA ASP A 102 -14.51 13.69 7.68
C ASP A 102 -14.26 13.51 9.19
N LEU A 103 -15.32 13.58 10.00
CA LEU A 103 -15.25 13.39 11.44
C LEU A 103 -14.81 11.97 11.80
N PHE A 104 -15.48 10.94 11.26
CA PHE A 104 -15.11 9.55 11.53
C PHE A 104 -13.72 9.21 11.00
N VAL A 105 -13.38 9.66 9.79
CA VAL A 105 -12.06 9.48 9.20
C VAL A 105 -10.98 10.09 10.12
N HIS A 106 -11.18 11.33 10.59
CA HIS A 106 -10.26 11.97 11.53
C HIS A 106 -10.12 11.16 12.84
N MET A 107 -11.23 10.72 13.43
CA MET A 107 -11.19 9.94 14.68
C MET A 107 -10.50 8.58 14.50
N MET A 108 -10.73 7.89 13.38
CA MET A 108 -10.10 6.61 13.06
C MET A 108 -8.60 6.77 12.84
N GLU A 109 -8.16 7.83 12.14
CA GLU A 109 -6.74 8.17 11.99
C GLU A 109 -6.06 8.42 13.34
N GLN A 110 -6.71 9.18 14.23
CA GLN A 110 -6.20 9.49 15.58
C GLN A 110 -6.16 8.26 16.50
N ARG A 111 -6.95 7.22 16.22
CA ARG A 111 -7.00 5.98 17.01
C ARG A 111 -6.23 4.83 16.38
N LEU A 112 -5.42 5.06 15.33
CA LEU A 112 -4.64 3.99 14.70
C LEU A 112 -3.71 3.27 15.68
N ASP A 113 -3.07 3.96 16.61
CA ASP A 113 -2.18 3.32 17.59
C ASP A 113 -2.89 2.92 18.90
N SER A 114 -4.21 3.05 18.98
CA SER A 114 -4.98 2.71 20.17
C SER A 114 -5.25 1.21 20.29
N SER A 115 -5.68 0.77 21.49
CA SER A 115 -6.01 -0.64 21.73
C SER A 115 -7.21 -1.11 20.89
N MET A 116 -7.28 -2.42 20.64
CA MET A 116 -8.38 -3.06 19.91
C MET A 116 -9.75 -2.71 20.47
N HIS A 117 -9.88 -2.63 21.79
CA HIS A 117 -11.14 -2.31 22.44
C HIS A 117 -11.63 -0.89 22.10
N VAL A 118 -10.73 0.10 22.08
CA VAL A 118 -11.07 1.49 21.73
C VAL A 118 -11.45 1.61 20.27
N LYS A 119 -10.69 0.96 19.37
CA LYS A 119 -11.02 0.92 17.94
C LYS A 119 -12.38 0.27 17.69
N TYR A 120 -12.65 -0.85 18.35
CA TYR A 120 -13.92 -1.55 18.19
C TYR A 120 -15.11 -0.70 18.65
N LYS A 121 -14.98 0.08 19.74
CA LYS A 121 -16.03 1.04 20.15
C LYS A 121 -16.35 2.08 19.06
N LEU A 122 -15.32 2.62 18.41
CA LEU A 122 -15.50 3.60 17.34
C LEU A 122 -16.12 2.97 16.08
N PHE A 123 -15.69 1.75 15.75
CA PHE A 123 -16.32 0.95 14.70
C PHE A 123 -17.82 0.72 14.98
N LEU A 124 -18.16 0.30 16.21
CA LEU A 124 -19.56 0.13 16.64
C LEU A 124 -20.35 1.43 16.53
N ALA A 125 -19.78 2.54 16.99
CA ALA A 125 -20.42 3.85 16.91
C ALA A 125 -20.72 4.28 15.47
N ALA A 126 -19.95 3.82 14.47
CA ALA A 126 -20.26 4.09 13.07
C ALA A 126 -21.34 3.14 12.54
N ILE A 127 -21.14 1.83 12.69
CA ILE A 127 -21.99 0.80 12.06
C ILE A 127 -23.38 0.66 12.70
N GLU A 128 -23.56 1.02 13.96
CA GLU A 128 -24.88 1.01 14.63
C GLU A 128 -25.76 2.19 14.23
N TYR A 129 -25.16 3.31 13.83
CA TYR A 129 -25.87 4.59 13.60
C TYR A 129 -25.89 5.03 12.13
N LEU A 130 -25.09 4.41 11.27
CA LEU A 130 -25.05 4.68 9.83
C LEU A 130 -25.45 3.44 9.05
N PRO A 131 -26.16 3.60 7.91
CA PRO A 131 -26.34 2.48 6.99
C PRO A 131 -24.97 2.04 6.45
N PHE A 132 -24.82 0.75 6.13
CA PHE A 132 -23.58 0.27 5.52
C PHE A 132 -23.34 0.96 4.17
N SER A 133 -24.33 0.90 3.30
CA SER A 133 -24.39 1.59 2.01
C SER A 133 -25.69 2.41 1.94
N SER A 134 -25.66 3.61 1.36
CA SER A 134 -26.83 4.51 1.28
C SER A 134 -27.25 4.72 -0.17
N GLU A 135 -28.54 4.49 -0.49
CA GLU A 135 -29.13 4.95 -1.76
C GLU A 135 -29.35 6.47 -1.76
N ASP A 136 -29.48 7.08 -0.57
CA ASP A 136 -29.63 8.51 -0.40
C ASP A 136 -28.25 9.19 -0.41
N VAL A 137 -27.94 9.87 -1.51
CA VAL A 137 -26.68 10.59 -1.76
C VAL A 137 -26.44 11.72 -0.75
N SER A 138 -27.48 12.17 -0.04
CA SER A 138 -27.39 13.24 0.96
C SER A 138 -26.92 12.77 2.33
N LYS A 139 -26.92 11.46 2.61
CA LYS A 139 -26.52 10.87 3.89
C LYS A 139 -25.21 10.12 3.78
N ALA A 140 -24.41 10.18 4.86
CA ALA A 140 -23.21 9.39 4.97
C ALA A 140 -23.53 7.91 5.19
N SER A 141 -22.70 7.05 4.62
CA SER A 141 -22.69 5.61 4.88
C SER A 141 -21.37 5.18 5.50
N PHE A 142 -21.36 4.00 6.13
CA PHE A 142 -20.12 3.41 6.64
C PHE A 142 -19.14 3.07 5.51
N GLU A 143 -19.66 2.67 4.35
CA GLU A 143 -18.86 2.41 3.15
C GLU A 143 -18.11 3.67 2.68
N ASP A 144 -18.76 4.84 2.65
CA ASP A 144 -18.10 6.12 2.32
C ASP A 144 -16.93 6.43 3.28
N ILE A 145 -17.13 6.19 4.58
CA ILE A 145 -16.10 6.41 5.62
C ILE A 145 -14.90 5.49 5.35
N VAL A 146 -15.17 4.20 5.13
CA VAL A 146 -14.14 3.21 4.84
C VAL A 146 -13.35 3.59 3.60
N GLU A 147 -14.02 3.94 2.50
CA GLU A 147 -13.35 4.34 1.25
C GLU A 147 -12.47 5.56 1.45
N ARG A 148 -12.94 6.55 2.21
CA ARG A 148 -12.15 7.74 2.53
C ARG A 148 -10.96 7.40 3.45
N VAL A 149 -11.11 6.52 4.44
CA VAL A 149 -10.02 6.05 5.29
C VAL A 149 -8.95 5.33 4.48
N LEU A 150 -9.34 4.42 3.58
CA LEU A 150 -8.42 3.68 2.72
C LEU A 150 -7.72 4.59 1.69
N SER A 151 -8.43 5.57 1.16
CA SER A 151 -7.84 6.57 0.26
C SER A 151 -6.80 7.43 0.99
N ARG A 152 -7.14 7.97 2.16
CA ARG A 152 -6.23 8.82 2.96
C ARG A 152 -5.06 8.07 3.56
N SER A 153 -5.20 6.77 3.85
CA SER A 153 -4.10 5.97 4.39
C SER A 153 -2.88 5.96 3.46
N ARG A 154 -3.12 6.01 2.15
CA ARG A 154 -2.10 5.98 1.10
C ARG A 154 -1.59 7.37 0.71
N GLU A 155 -2.26 8.44 1.13
CA GLU A 155 -1.75 9.82 0.96
C GLU A 155 -0.45 10.00 1.74
N ILE A 156 0.47 10.81 1.19
CA ILE A 156 1.73 11.13 1.87
C ILE A 156 1.43 12.03 3.05
N LYS A 157 1.78 11.55 4.24
CA LYS A 157 1.65 12.35 5.46
C LYS A 157 2.87 13.25 5.59
N VAL A 158 2.62 14.55 5.76
CA VAL A 158 3.67 15.52 6.09
C VAL A 158 4.19 15.21 7.50
N SER A 159 5.33 14.54 7.61
CA SER A 159 6.00 14.40 8.89
C SER A 159 6.78 15.68 9.22
N LYS A 160 6.89 15.99 10.51
CA LYS A 160 7.92 16.91 10.98
C LYS A 160 9.25 16.17 10.88
N TYR A 161 9.92 16.29 9.75
CA TYR A 161 11.25 15.69 9.56
C TYR A 161 12.22 16.32 10.56
N ASP A 162 12.91 15.49 11.34
CA ASP A 162 14.10 15.93 12.07
C ASP A 162 15.19 16.34 11.05
N GLU A 163 16.15 17.16 11.46
CA GLU A 163 17.11 17.82 10.55
C GLU A 163 18.02 16.87 9.72
N LYS A 164 17.95 15.54 9.94
CA LYS A 164 18.81 14.54 9.27
C LYS A 164 18.09 13.81 8.13
N LEU A 165 18.75 13.75 6.97
CA LEU A 165 18.23 13.10 5.75
C LEU A 165 18.08 11.57 5.86
N SER A 166 18.90 10.91 6.68
CA SER A 166 18.81 9.46 6.96
C SER A 166 17.49 9.07 7.60
N ASP A 167 16.92 9.97 8.42
CA ASP A 167 15.70 9.70 9.16
C ASP A 167 14.47 9.79 8.22
N VAL A 168 14.59 10.48 7.09
CA VAL A 168 13.50 10.65 6.10
C VAL A 168 13.18 9.32 5.43
N ALA A 169 14.16 8.62 4.88
CA ALA A 169 13.95 7.34 4.19
C ALA A 169 13.37 6.28 5.16
N GLU A 170 13.88 6.24 6.39
CA GLU A 170 13.36 5.36 7.43
C GLU A 170 11.93 5.71 7.85
N GLN A 171 11.60 7.00 8.00
CA GLN A 171 10.21 7.44 8.27
C GLN A 171 9.25 6.99 7.16
N TYR A 172 9.65 7.13 5.89
CA TYR A 172 8.88 6.65 4.75
C TYR A 172 8.64 5.13 4.82
N ARG A 173 9.66 4.35 5.19
CA ARG A 173 9.48 2.90 5.41
C ARG A 173 8.55 2.60 6.58
N LEU A 174 8.59 3.38 7.66
CA LEU A 174 7.67 3.24 8.79
C LEU A 174 6.22 3.63 8.43
N GLN A 175 5.99 4.42 7.38
CA GLN A 175 4.63 4.68 6.89
C GLN A 175 3.96 3.40 6.37
N SER A 176 4.71 2.41 5.90
CA SER A 176 4.15 1.11 5.49
C SER A 176 3.39 0.43 6.64
N LEU A 177 3.87 0.54 7.88
CA LEU A 177 3.17 0.03 9.05
C LEU A 177 1.85 0.78 9.26
N GLN A 178 1.86 2.11 9.18
CA GLN A 178 0.65 2.91 9.36
C GLN A 178 -0.41 2.60 8.28
N LYS A 179 0.03 2.40 7.03
CA LYS A 179 -0.82 1.94 5.92
C LYS A 179 -1.42 0.57 6.21
N ALA A 180 -0.62 -0.37 6.70
CA ALA A 180 -1.11 -1.69 7.07
C ALA A 180 -2.15 -1.64 8.21
N MET A 181 -1.95 -0.76 9.20
CA MET A 181 -2.83 -0.64 10.37
C MET A 181 -4.27 -0.22 10.04
N VAL A 182 -4.52 0.41 8.89
CA VAL A 182 -5.90 0.79 8.51
C VAL A 182 -6.76 -0.42 8.15
N ILE A 183 -6.17 -1.54 7.73
CA ILE A 183 -6.90 -2.76 7.38
C ILE A 183 -7.63 -3.35 8.58
N GLN A 184 -7.13 -3.11 9.79
CA GLN A 184 -7.76 -3.60 11.01
C GLN A 184 -9.21 -3.10 11.18
N TRP A 185 -9.55 -1.91 10.67
CA TRP A 185 -10.92 -1.40 10.69
C TRP A 185 -11.90 -2.26 9.90
N LEU A 186 -11.42 -2.96 8.88
CA LEU A 186 -12.19 -3.83 8.01
C LEU A 186 -12.25 -5.28 8.51
N CYS A 187 -11.33 -5.67 9.39
CA CYS A 187 -11.30 -7.01 9.98
C CYS A 187 -12.22 -7.15 11.21
N PHE A 188 -12.92 -6.08 11.62
CA PHE A 188 -13.90 -6.17 12.71
C PHE A 188 -15.14 -6.95 12.28
N THR A 189 -15.65 -7.77 13.19
CA THR A 189 -16.92 -8.48 12.98
C THR A 189 -18.08 -7.59 13.46
N PRO A 190 -19.04 -7.25 12.59
CA PRO A 190 -20.25 -6.56 13.01
C PRO A 190 -21.02 -7.36 14.07
N PRO A 191 -21.71 -6.69 15.02
CA PRO A 191 -22.64 -7.37 15.92
C PRO A 191 -23.77 -8.06 15.15
N SER A 192 -24.16 -9.25 15.60
CA SER A 192 -25.29 -10.01 15.03
C SER A 192 -26.65 -9.32 15.18
N THR A 193 -26.73 -8.26 16.00
CA THR A 193 -27.91 -7.41 16.14
C THR A 193 -28.12 -6.49 14.94
N ILE A 194 -27.11 -6.30 14.08
CA ILE A 194 -27.20 -5.50 12.87
C ILE A 194 -27.75 -6.38 11.74
N GLY A 195 -28.76 -5.87 11.03
CA GLY A 195 -29.31 -6.54 9.85
C GLY A 195 -28.21 -6.80 8.82
N ASP A 196 -28.26 -7.97 8.18
CA ASP A 196 -27.30 -8.36 7.14
C ASP A 196 -25.82 -8.37 7.61
N SER A 197 -25.58 -8.60 8.91
CA SER A 197 -24.23 -8.66 9.51
C SER A 197 -23.25 -9.55 8.72
N ASP A 198 -23.69 -10.71 8.22
CA ASP A 198 -22.84 -11.63 7.45
C ASP A 198 -22.45 -11.05 6.07
N ILE A 199 -23.38 -10.36 5.41
CA ILE A 199 -23.15 -9.67 4.13
C ILE A 199 -22.19 -8.49 4.35
N ILE A 200 -22.42 -7.69 5.39
CA ILE A 200 -21.56 -6.55 5.74
C ILE A 200 -20.13 -7.05 6.04
N LYS A 201 -20.01 -8.11 6.83
CA LYS A 201 -18.72 -8.73 7.13
C LYS A 201 -17.99 -9.20 5.86
N ALA A 202 -18.71 -9.83 4.94
CA ALA A 202 -18.14 -10.26 3.66
C ALA A 202 -17.66 -9.07 2.80
N LYS A 203 -18.46 -7.99 2.71
CA LYS A 203 -18.06 -6.76 2.00
C LYS A 203 -16.82 -6.10 2.61
N LEU A 204 -16.75 -6.03 3.94
CA LEU A 204 -15.58 -5.48 4.64
C LEU A 204 -14.32 -6.31 4.36
N LEU A 205 -14.43 -7.64 4.45
CA LEU A 205 -13.32 -8.54 4.18
C LEU A 205 -12.87 -8.47 2.71
N MET A 206 -13.80 -8.30 1.76
CA MET A 206 -13.48 -8.08 0.35
C MET A 206 -12.68 -6.77 0.16
N LYS A 207 -13.13 -5.66 0.74
CA LYS A 207 -12.37 -4.38 0.69
C LYS A 207 -11.01 -4.52 1.38
N ALA A 208 -10.93 -5.28 2.48
CA ALA A 208 -9.67 -5.55 3.18
C ALA A 208 -8.67 -6.29 2.30
N LEU A 209 -9.13 -7.33 1.60
CA LEU A 209 -8.33 -8.12 0.68
C LEU A 209 -7.81 -7.28 -0.49
N MET A 210 -8.70 -6.58 -1.19
CA MET A 210 -8.34 -5.75 -2.35
C MET A 210 -7.35 -4.64 -1.99
N HIS A 211 -7.59 -3.94 -0.88
CA HIS A 211 -6.67 -2.89 -0.42
C HIS A 211 -5.34 -3.47 0.05
N SER A 212 -5.34 -4.65 0.69
CA SER A 212 -4.10 -5.32 1.09
C SER A 212 -3.26 -5.72 -0.12
N ASN A 213 -3.86 -6.26 -1.20
CA ASN A 213 -3.13 -6.54 -2.44
C ASN A 213 -2.51 -5.28 -3.05
N THR A 214 -3.23 -4.15 -3.01
CA THR A 214 -2.69 -2.85 -3.42
C THR A 214 -1.45 -2.47 -2.59
N LEU A 215 -1.53 -2.59 -1.27
CA LEU A 215 -0.42 -2.28 -0.37
C LEU A 215 0.74 -3.28 -0.50
N PHE A 216 0.48 -4.57 -0.73
CA PHE A 216 1.53 -5.56 -0.92
C PHE A 216 2.40 -5.25 -2.14
N ARG A 217 1.78 -4.80 -3.25
CA ARG A 217 2.50 -4.32 -4.44
C ARG A 217 3.43 -3.16 -4.11
N GLU A 218 2.94 -2.15 -3.38
CA GLU A 218 3.75 -1.01 -2.94
C GLU A 218 4.89 -1.44 -2.02
N PHE A 219 4.59 -2.29 -1.03
CA PHE A 219 5.56 -2.74 -0.03
C PHE A 219 6.65 -3.63 -0.62
N ALA A 220 6.34 -4.42 -1.64
CA ALA A 220 7.31 -5.30 -2.27
C ALA A 220 8.39 -4.47 -3.00
N LEU A 221 7.97 -3.37 -3.65
CA LEU A 221 8.86 -2.48 -4.40
C LEU A 221 9.82 -1.68 -3.51
N ILE A 222 9.48 -1.43 -2.24
CA ILE A 222 10.41 -0.84 -1.26
C ILE A 222 11.28 -1.89 -0.54
N SER A 223 10.94 -3.17 -0.65
CA SER A 223 11.59 -4.27 0.08
C SER A 223 12.67 -4.99 -0.75
N MET A 224 13.04 -4.44 -1.90
CA MET A 224 14.03 -5.05 -2.78
C MET A 224 15.45 -5.06 -2.17
N LEU A 225 15.75 -4.14 -1.25
CA LEU A 225 17.06 -4.08 -0.60
C LEU A 225 17.37 -5.37 0.18
N ARG A 226 18.55 -5.94 -0.10
CA ARG A 226 19.13 -7.12 0.56
C ARG A 226 19.68 -6.75 1.94
N VAL A 227 18.77 -6.47 2.87
CA VAL A 227 19.06 -6.11 4.25
C VAL A 227 18.29 -7.02 5.21
N PRO A 228 18.82 -7.32 6.41
CA PRO A 228 18.16 -8.25 7.36
C PRO A 228 16.85 -7.71 7.95
N LYS A 229 16.55 -6.43 7.76
CA LYS A 229 15.36 -5.79 8.31
C LYS A 229 14.09 -6.23 7.58
N MET A 230 13.11 -6.72 8.33
CA MET A 230 11.83 -7.19 7.79
C MET A 230 10.91 -6.06 7.32
N PRO A 231 10.10 -6.28 6.26
CA PRO A 231 9.06 -5.36 5.82
C PRO A 231 7.84 -5.43 6.74
N ILE A 232 7.89 -4.69 7.85
CA ILE A 232 6.89 -4.74 8.93
C ILE A 232 5.44 -4.50 8.46
N GLY A 233 5.22 -3.65 7.45
CA GLY A 233 3.89 -3.38 6.91
C GLY A 233 3.26 -4.64 6.28
N ALA A 234 4.03 -5.38 5.48
CA ALA A 234 3.55 -6.59 4.83
C ALA A 234 3.22 -7.69 5.85
N HIS A 235 4.10 -7.93 6.82
CA HIS A 235 3.83 -8.91 7.88
C HIS A 235 2.62 -8.53 8.74
N MET A 236 2.41 -7.23 8.99
CA MET A 236 1.22 -6.75 9.70
C MET A 236 -0.06 -7.04 8.91
N LEU A 237 -0.07 -6.79 7.59
CA LEU A 237 -1.20 -7.14 6.72
C LEU A 237 -1.53 -8.64 6.74
N LEU A 238 -0.51 -9.49 6.57
CA LEU A 238 -0.67 -10.94 6.64
C LEU A 238 -1.26 -11.36 7.99
N SER A 239 -0.82 -10.75 9.09
CA SER A 239 -1.34 -11.04 10.44
C SER A 239 -2.82 -10.67 10.61
N PHE A 240 -3.27 -9.55 10.05
CA PHE A 240 -4.67 -9.12 10.14
C PHE A 240 -5.61 -9.97 9.30
N LEU A 241 -5.13 -10.51 8.18
CA LEU A 241 -5.92 -11.31 7.26
C LEU A 241 -5.87 -12.82 7.56
N ALA A 242 -4.88 -13.28 8.35
CA ALA A 242 -4.66 -14.69 8.64
C ALA A 242 -5.88 -15.43 9.22
N GLU A 243 -6.62 -14.81 10.14
CA GLU A 243 -7.82 -15.44 10.72
C GLU A 243 -9.11 -15.14 9.93
N PRO A 244 -9.38 -13.89 9.49
CA PRO A 244 -10.57 -13.59 8.70
C PRO A 244 -10.70 -14.42 7.42
N LEU A 245 -9.60 -14.69 6.71
CA LEU A 245 -9.62 -15.43 5.44
C LEU A 245 -9.73 -16.95 5.59
N LYS A 246 -9.66 -17.51 6.81
CA LYS A 246 -9.93 -18.95 7.06
C LYS A 246 -11.42 -19.30 7.02
N GLN A 247 -12.29 -18.30 7.08
CA GLN A 247 -13.73 -18.50 7.11
C GLN A 247 -14.26 -19.00 5.75
N PRO A 248 -15.43 -19.66 5.70
CA PRO A 248 -15.99 -20.18 4.45
C PRO A 248 -16.08 -19.08 3.39
N LYS A 249 -15.47 -19.34 2.22
CA LYS A 249 -15.38 -18.36 1.14
C LYS A 249 -16.68 -18.22 0.35
N ASP A 250 -17.66 -19.08 0.58
CA ASP A 250 -18.91 -19.15 -0.20
C ASP A 250 -19.67 -17.80 -0.25
N THR A 251 -19.76 -17.08 0.87
CA THR A 251 -20.39 -15.75 0.92
C THR A 251 -19.55 -14.67 0.24
N LEU A 252 -18.21 -14.81 0.22
CA LEU A 252 -17.33 -13.87 -0.48
C LEU A 252 -17.43 -14.07 -2.00
N LEU A 253 -17.50 -15.33 -2.43
CA LEU A 253 -17.55 -15.72 -3.83
C LEU A 253 -18.93 -15.50 -4.47
N SER A 254 -19.97 -15.21 -3.68
CA SER A 254 -21.31 -14.89 -4.18
C SER A 254 -21.48 -13.44 -4.65
N PHE A 255 -20.47 -12.58 -4.48
CA PHE A 255 -20.51 -11.20 -4.97
C PHE A 255 -19.91 -11.13 -6.38
N ASP A 256 -20.77 -10.93 -7.38
CA ASP A 256 -20.40 -10.89 -8.81
C ASP A 256 -19.63 -9.61 -9.22
N ASP A 257 -19.67 -8.53 -8.44
CA ASP A 257 -19.17 -7.21 -8.85
C ASP A 257 -17.63 -7.07 -8.83
N HIS A 258 -16.89 -8.01 -8.23
CA HIS A 258 -15.44 -7.92 -8.09
C HIS A 258 -14.80 -9.29 -8.31
N ASN A 259 -13.62 -9.31 -8.92
CA ASN A 259 -12.88 -10.55 -9.13
C ASN A 259 -12.24 -11.05 -7.82
N VAL A 260 -13.09 -11.49 -6.88
CA VAL A 260 -12.71 -11.95 -5.54
C VAL A 260 -11.77 -13.15 -5.64
N THR A 261 -12.00 -14.04 -6.60
CA THR A 261 -11.16 -15.20 -6.88
C THR A 261 -9.73 -14.80 -7.24
N GLU A 262 -9.56 -13.84 -8.16
CA GLU A 262 -8.23 -13.33 -8.50
C GLU A 262 -7.56 -12.62 -7.33
N ASN A 263 -8.31 -11.83 -6.56
CA ASN A 263 -7.75 -11.15 -5.39
C ASN A 263 -7.31 -12.14 -4.30
N LEU A 264 -8.04 -13.24 -4.12
CA LEU A 264 -7.64 -14.31 -3.22
C LEU A 264 -6.40 -15.02 -3.75
N HIS A 265 -6.34 -15.30 -5.05
CA HIS A 265 -5.17 -15.93 -5.65
C HIS A 265 -3.92 -15.06 -5.48
N GLU A 266 -4.01 -13.78 -5.81
CA GLU A 266 -2.92 -12.82 -5.64
C GLU A 266 -2.48 -12.71 -4.17
N PHE A 267 -3.42 -12.74 -3.22
CA PHE A 267 -3.06 -12.71 -1.80
C PHE A 267 -2.22 -13.92 -1.38
N GLU A 268 -2.56 -15.12 -1.88
CA GLU A 268 -1.80 -16.33 -1.61
C GLU A 268 -0.39 -16.23 -2.21
N GLU A 269 -0.28 -15.72 -3.44
CA GLU A 269 1.01 -15.44 -4.09
C GLU A 269 1.85 -14.43 -3.29
N TRP A 270 1.23 -13.40 -2.70
CA TRP A 270 1.92 -12.46 -1.81
C TRP A 270 2.37 -13.10 -0.51
N ARG A 271 1.54 -13.96 0.09
CA ARG A 271 1.91 -14.70 1.30
C ARG A 271 3.16 -15.54 1.05
N ASP A 272 3.20 -16.25 -0.07
CA ASP A 272 4.32 -17.12 -0.42
C ASP A 272 5.58 -16.29 -0.74
N TYR A 273 5.43 -15.15 -1.43
CA TYR A 273 6.51 -14.17 -1.65
C TYR A 273 7.14 -13.69 -0.34
N TYR A 274 6.33 -13.18 0.60
CA TYR A 274 6.83 -12.64 1.87
C TYR A 274 7.33 -13.73 2.83
N ALA A 275 6.89 -14.97 2.67
CA ALA A 275 7.50 -16.11 3.37
C ALA A 275 8.94 -16.36 2.88
N CYS A 276 9.17 -16.31 1.57
CA CYS A 276 10.51 -16.44 0.98
C CYS A 276 11.41 -15.25 1.33
N ASP A 277 10.89 -14.02 1.29
CA ASP A 277 11.63 -12.83 1.73
C ASP A 277 12.04 -12.93 3.21
N ALA A 278 11.16 -13.46 4.06
CA ALA A 278 11.43 -13.63 5.48
C ALA A 278 12.55 -14.63 5.78
N THR A 279 12.56 -15.79 5.09
CA THR A 279 13.63 -16.80 5.27
C THR A 279 14.98 -16.24 4.80
N TYR A 280 15.00 -15.55 3.65
CA TYR A 280 16.22 -14.89 3.16
C TYR A 280 16.78 -13.86 4.14
N ARG A 281 15.93 -12.97 4.68
CA ARG A 281 16.37 -11.96 5.64
C ARG A 281 16.85 -12.57 6.96
N ASN A 282 16.23 -13.67 7.38
CA ASN A 282 16.68 -14.42 8.56
C ASN A 282 18.07 -15.02 8.33
N TRP A 283 18.29 -15.69 7.19
CA TRP A 283 19.62 -16.18 6.83
C TRP A 283 20.65 -15.05 6.75
N LEU A 284 20.34 -13.95 6.05
CA LEU A 284 21.24 -12.81 5.91
C LEU A 284 21.61 -12.20 7.27
N LYS A 285 20.67 -12.17 8.22
CA LYS A 285 20.94 -11.73 9.58
C LYS A 285 21.97 -12.63 10.27
N ILE A 286 21.76 -13.95 10.21
CA ILE A 286 22.67 -14.94 10.80
C ILE A 286 24.06 -14.81 10.17
N GLU A 287 24.14 -14.67 8.84
CA GLU A 287 25.40 -14.57 8.14
C GLU A 287 26.18 -13.29 8.49
N LEU A 288 25.49 -12.15 8.58
CA LEU A 288 26.11 -10.90 9.03
C LEU A 288 26.62 -11.00 10.47
N GLU A 289 25.86 -11.63 11.37
CA GLU A 289 26.28 -11.87 12.76
C GLU A 289 27.52 -12.78 12.82
N ASN A 290 27.55 -13.86 12.02
CA ASN A 290 28.69 -14.77 11.93
C ASN A 290 29.94 -14.08 11.35
N SER A 291 29.78 -13.28 10.28
CA SER A 291 30.90 -12.57 9.62
C SER A 291 31.60 -11.55 10.53
N ALA A 292 30.91 -11.07 11.57
CA ALA A 292 31.47 -10.16 12.56
C ALA A 292 32.37 -10.87 13.59
N VAL A 293 32.34 -12.21 13.64
CA VAL A 293 33.15 -13.04 14.53
C VAL A 293 34.36 -13.60 13.76
N PRO A 294 35.58 -13.58 14.33
CA PRO A 294 36.74 -14.20 13.70
C PRO A 294 36.50 -15.69 13.40
N PRO A 295 36.94 -16.23 12.23
CA PRO A 295 36.65 -17.62 11.85
C PRO A 295 37.14 -18.69 12.85
N ALA A 296 38.16 -18.36 13.66
CA ALA A 296 38.70 -19.23 14.71
C ALA A 296 37.81 -19.31 15.96
N ASP A 297 36.97 -18.30 16.17
CA ASP A 297 36.08 -18.17 17.34
C ASP A 297 34.64 -18.58 17.01
N LEU A 298 34.31 -18.77 15.73
CA LEU A 298 32.99 -19.18 15.26
C LEU A 298 32.76 -20.68 15.55
N SER A 299 31.72 -20.97 16.32
CA SER A 299 31.37 -22.33 16.71
C SER A 299 30.83 -23.15 15.54
N LEU A 300 30.88 -24.48 15.69
CA LEU A 300 30.31 -25.39 14.69
C LEU A 300 28.79 -25.26 14.61
N GLU A 301 28.12 -25.01 15.73
CA GLU A 301 26.66 -24.79 15.78
C GLU A 301 26.24 -23.53 15.01
N GLU A 302 27.00 -22.42 15.12
CA GLU A 302 26.73 -21.19 14.38
C GLU A 302 26.90 -21.38 12.86
N LYS A 303 27.88 -22.19 12.44
CA LYS A 303 28.09 -22.56 11.03
C LYS A 303 26.96 -23.44 10.50
N GLU A 304 26.60 -24.48 11.24
CA GLU A 304 25.49 -25.39 10.86
C GLU A 304 24.16 -24.64 10.79
N ASN A 305 23.92 -23.70 11.71
CA ASN A 305 22.71 -22.86 11.70
C ASN A 305 22.64 -21.98 10.44
N ALA A 306 23.75 -21.36 10.03
CA ALA A 306 23.80 -20.56 8.80
C ALA A 306 23.53 -21.41 7.54
N ILE A 307 24.13 -22.61 7.47
CA ILE A 307 23.89 -23.57 6.37
C ILE A 307 22.42 -24.02 6.35
N ALA A 308 21.84 -24.33 7.51
CA ALA A 308 20.43 -24.73 7.60
C ALA A 308 19.49 -23.61 7.13
N ALA A 309 19.71 -22.37 7.59
CA ALA A 309 18.93 -21.21 7.17
C ALA A 309 19.09 -20.89 5.68
N ALA A 310 20.29 -21.08 5.11
CA ALA A 310 20.56 -20.95 3.69
C ALA A 310 19.76 -21.98 2.86
N LYS A 311 19.80 -23.26 3.27
CA LYS A 311 19.02 -24.34 2.63
C LYS A 311 17.52 -24.07 2.70
N GLU A 312 17.01 -23.64 3.85
CA GLU A 312 15.61 -23.26 4.02
C GLU A 312 15.22 -22.12 3.06
N THR A 313 16.05 -21.08 2.97
CA THR A 313 15.84 -19.94 2.07
C THR A 313 15.77 -20.37 0.61
N LEU A 314 16.73 -21.20 0.18
CA LEU A 314 16.81 -21.67 -1.21
C LEU A 314 15.59 -22.54 -1.55
N ASN A 315 15.24 -23.50 -0.69
CA ASN A 315 14.09 -24.38 -0.87
C ASN A 315 12.77 -23.60 -0.93
N SER A 316 12.58 -22.65 -0.01
CA SER A 316 11.38 -21.79 0.01
C SER A 316 11.26 -21.00 -1.27
N SER A 317 12.35 -20.36 -1.71
CA SER A 317 12.35 -19.51 -2.90
C SER A 317 12.15 -20.31 -4.19
N LEU A 318 12.77 -21.49 -4.30
CA LEU A 318 12.56 -22.38 -5.44
C LEU A 318 11.14 -22.90 -5.50
N SER A 319 10.50 -23.19 -4.36
CA SER A 319 9.09 -23.59 -4.34
C SER A 319 8.16 -22.51 -4.91
N LEU A 320 8.50 -21.22 -4.74
CA LEU A 320 7.77 -20.11 -5.34
C LEU A 320 8.10 -19.96 -6.84
N LEU A 321 9.38 -20.07 -7.21
CA LEU A 321 9.84 -19.85 -8.58
C LEU A 321 9.49 -21.00 -9.54
N LEU A 322 9.47 -22.24 -9.03
CA LEU A 322 9.25 -23.47 -9.79
C LEU A 322 7.84 -24.05 -9.56
N SER A 323 6.93 -23.31 -8.94
CA SER A 323 5.57 -23.79 -8.66
C SER A 323 4.88 -24.23 -9.96
N ASP A 324 4.43 -25.48 -10.02
CA ASP A 324 3.66 -26.02 -11.14
C ASP A 324 2.34 -25.25 -11.31
N GLY A 325 2.15 -24.56 -12.44
CA GLY A 325 0.89 -23.88 -12.77
C GLY A 325 1.07 -22.47 -13.34
N SER A 326 0.44 -21.49 -12.68
CA SER A 326 0.42 -20.06 -13.03
C SER A 326 1.72 -19.38 -12.55
N PRO A 327 2.42 -18.61 -13.40
CA PRO A 327 3.56 -17.83 -12.94
C PRO A 327 3.12 -16.69 -12.01
N TRP A 328 3.90 -16.45 -10.95
CA TRP A 328 3.61 -15.49 -9.86
C TRP A 328 3.09 -14.11 -10.32
N LEU A 329 1.90 -13.71 -9.87
CA LEU A 329 1.17 -12.49 -10.26
C LEU A 329 0.82 -12.41 -11.75
N SER A 330 0.64 -13.54 -12.43
CA SER A 330 0.13 -13.53 -13.81
C SER A 330 -1.35 -13.18 -13.83
N LEU A 331 -1.77 -12.47 -14.89
CA LEU A 331 -3.17 -12.14 -15.13
C LEU A 331 -3.64 -12.90 -16.36
N VAL A 332 -4.69 -13.71 -16.20
CA VAL A 332 -5.19 -14.59 -17.27
C VAL A 332 -6.03 -13.80 -18.29
N GLU A 333 -6.81 -12.78 -17.89
CA GLU A 333 -7.54 -11.89 -18.80
C GLU A 333 -8.12 -10.67 -18.05
N GLU A 334 -7.89 -9.43 -18.55
CA GLU A 334 -8.69 -8.25 -18.16
C GLU A 334 -9.69 -7.99 -19.30
N ASN A 335 -10.96 -8.38 -19.12
CA ASN A 335 -12.01 -8.17 -20.14
C ASN A 335 -12.47 -6.71 -20.15
N LEU A 336 -11.72 -5.84 -20.80
CA LEU A 336 -12.22 -4.53 -21.20
C LEU A 336 -13.17 -4.70 -22.39
N SER A 337 -14.41 -4.24 -22.23
CA SER A 337 -15.41 -4.27 -23.31
C SER A 337 -14.92 -3.47 -24.51
N GLU A 338 -14.83 -4.12 -25.67
CA GLU A 338 -14.48 -3.53 -26.97
C GLU A 338 -15.31 -2.26 -27.23
N SER A 339 -14.67 -1.10 -27.41
CA SER A 339 -15.12 0.01 -28.30
C SER A 339 -14.55 1.41 -27.99
N LYS A 340 -13.22 1.59 -27.90
CA LYS A 340 -12.63 2.94 -28.07
C LYS A 340 -11.41 2.91 -28.98
N GLU A 341 -11.35 3.86 -29.93
CA GLU A 341 -10.29 3.94 -30.95
C GLU A 341 -8.89 4.19 -30.36
N HIS A 342 -8.79 4.80 -29.17
CA HIS A 342 -7.51 4.99 -28.46
C HIS A 342 -7.73 4.95 -26.93
N ILE A 343 -7.30 3.86 -26.30
CA ILE A 343 -7.20 3.75 -24.85
C ILE A 343 -5.78 4.16 -24.45
N PHE A 344 -5.65 5.02 -23.44
CA PHE A 344 -4.36 5.40 -22.87
C PHE A 344 -4.15 4.69 -21.54
N LEU A 345 -2.91 4.35 -21.25
CA LEU A 345 -2.46 3.86 -19.96
C LEU A 345 -1.85 5.02 -19.19
N GLU A 346 -2.15 5.10 -17.90
CA GLU A 346 -1.54 6.04 -16.98
C GLU A 346 -0.99 5.31 -15.76
N LEU A 347 0.25 5.64 -15.39
CA LEU A 347 0.90 5.16 -14.16
C LEU A 347 1.35 6.36 -13.35
N HIS A 348 0.85 6.47 -12.12
CA HIS A 348 1.19 7.56 -11.21
C HIS A 348 1.88 7.00 -9.97
N ALA A 349 3.00 7.61 -9.62
CA ALA A 349 3.87 7.20 -8.55
C ALA A 349 4.23 8.41 -7.69
N ALA A 350 4.15 8.26 -6.37
CA ALA A 350 4.73 9.19 -5.43
C ALA A 350 5.88 8.51 -4.70
N ALA A 351 7.09 9.05 -4.81
CA ALA A 351 8.32 8.39 -4.37
C ALA A 351 9.30 9.37 -3.72
N ILE A 352 10.25 8.86 -2.95
CA ILE A 352 11.47 9.57 -2.59
C ILE A 352 12.65 8.99 -3.40
N LEU A 353 13.71 9.77 -3.55
CA LEU A 353 14.96 9.26 -4.13
C LEU A 353 15.93 8.90 -3.02
N CYS A 354 16.54 7.72 -3.14
CA CYS A 354 17.52 7.23 -2.20
C CYS A 354 18.85 6.97 -2.91
N THR A 355 19.95 7.45 -2.32
CA THR A 355 21.30 7.10 -2.77
C THR A 355 21.58 5.61 -2.51
N PRO A 356 22.65 5.05 -3.09
CA PRO A 356 23.13 3.70 -2.74
C PRO A 356 23.44 3.51 -1.25
N SER A 357 23.76 4.59 -0.52
CA SER A 357 23.96 4.56 0.93
C SER A 357 22.65 4.51 1.74
N GLY A 358 21.49 4.62 1.08
CA GLY A 358 20.17 4.67 1.72
C GLY A 358 19.78 6.05 2.24
N GLU A 359 20.52 7.11 1.88
CA GLU A 359 20.19 8.48 2.26
C GLU A 359 19.20 9.10 1.29
N CYS A 360 18.23 9.85 1.82
CA CYS A 360 17.24 10.55 1.01
C CYS A 360 17.88 11.73 0.27
N MET A 361 17.61 11.83 -1.03
CA MET A 361 17.99 12.96 -1.87
C MET A 361 16.82 13.95 -1.99
N VAL A 362 17.09 15.21 -1.67
CA VAL A 362 16.07 16.27 -1.81
C VAL A 362 15.89 16.59 -3.29
N PRO A 363 14.68 16.43 -3.84
CA PRO A 363 14.42 16.76 -5.23
C PRO A 363 14.38 18.28 -5.45
N ASP A 364 14.85 18.70 -6.62
CA ASP A 364 14.69 20.07 -7.13
C ASP A 364 14.32 20.04 -8.62
N ALA A 365 14.04 21.20 -9.21
CA ALA A 365 13.63 21.29 -10.62
C ALA A 365 14.67 20.72 -11.60
N THR A 366 15.97 20.83 -11.28
CA THR A 366 17.06 20.31 -12.11
C THR A 366 17.06 18.78 -12.06
N LEU A 367 16.93 18.23 -10.85
CA LEU A 367 16.88 16.79 -10.62
C LEU A 367 15.61 16.17 -11.23
N CYS A 368 14.45 16.83 -11.13
CA CYS A 368 13.23 16.41 -11.81
C CYS A 368 13.44 16.33 -13.33
N THR A 369 14.05 17.35 -13.94
CA THR A 369 14.32 17.39 -15.38
C THR A 369 15.29 16.27 -15.81
N ALA A 370 16.32 16.02 -15.00
CA ALA A 370 17.27 14.92 -15.23
C ALA A 370 16.58 13.55 -15.12
N LEU A 371 15.75 13.36 -14.10
CA LEU A 371 14.97 12.13 -13.91
C LEU A 371 13.98 11.91 -15.05
N THR A 372 13.23 12.93 -15.49
CA THR A 372 12.37 12.87 -16.67
C THR A 372 13.13 12.38 -17.90
N SER A 373 14.31 12.96 -18.15
CA SER A 373 15.14 12.61 -19.31
C SER A 373 15.66 11.16 -19.22
N ALA A 374 16.02 10.72 -18.01
CA ALA A 374 16.51 9.36 -17.78
C ALA A 374 15.41 8.31 -17.93
N LEU A 375 14.18 8.63 -17.50
CA LEU A 375 13.01 7.77 -17.68
C LEU A 375 12.62 7.62 -19.16
N TYR A 376 12.68 8.68 -19.97
CA TYR A 376 12.54 8.55 -21.42
C TYR A 376 13.61 7.65 -22.04
N ALA A 377 14.84 7.71 -21.52
CA ALA A 377 15.97 6.91 -22.00
C ALA A 377 15.95 5.43 -21.53
N ALA A 378 14.95 5.03 -20.74
CA ALA A 378 14.77 3.64 -20.32
C ALA A 378 14.17 2.76 -21.44
N VAL A 379 13.60 3.38 -22.47
CA VAL A 379 12.98 2.69 -23.62
C VAL A 379 13.52 3.25 -24.93
N SER A 380 13.21 2.60 -26.06
CA SER A 380 13.71 3.02 -27.37
C SER A 380 13.01 4.31 -27.85
N GLU A 381 13.70 5.12 -28.67
CA GLU A 381 13.10 6.31 -29.29
C GLU A 381 11.89 5.95 -30.17
N GLU A 382 11.89 4.76 -30.75
CA GLU A 382 10.78 4.23 -31.56
C GLU A 382 9.54 4.01 -30.69
N ASP A 383 9.70 3.40 -29.51
CA ASP A 383 8.59 3.19 -28.57
C ASP A 383 8.03 4.51 -28.06
N VAL A 384 8.90 5.47 -27.73
CA VAL A 384 8.48 6.82 -27.28
C VAL A 384 7.58 7.48 -28.33
N LEU A 385 7.96 7.44 -29.60
CA LEU A 385 7.22 8.08 -30.69
C LEU A 385 5.93 7.32 -31.04
N LYS A 386 6.00 5.99 -31.19
CA LYS A 386 4.83 5.16 -31.57
C LYS A 386 3.77 5.18 -30.50
N ARG A 387 4.17 4.98 -29.24
CA ARG A 387 3.27 4.88 -28.09
C ARG A 387 2.91 6.26 -27.52
N LYS A 388 3.45 7.34 -28.08
CA LYS A 388 3.33 8.72 -27.60
C LYS A 388 3.58 8.81 -26.10
N LEU A 389 4.67 8.20 -25.64
CA LEU A 389 5.02 8.18 -24.23
C LEU A 389 5.20 9.61 -23.72
N MET A 390 4.57 9.90 -22.59
CA MET A 390 4.72 11.12 -21.83
C MET A 390 5.23 10.76 -20.44
N VAL A 391 6.27 11.47 -20.02
CA VAL A 391 6.84 11.39 -18.67
C VAL A 391 6.79 12.77 -18.05
N ASN A 392 6.18 12.87 -16.88
CA ASN A 392 6.18 14.07 -16.06
C ASN A 392 6.73 13.75 -14.67
N VAL A 393 7.63 14.59 -14.18
CA VAL A 393 8.24 14.47 -12.85
C VAL A 393 8.21 15.84 -12.19
N ALA A 394 7.61 15.92 -11.02
CA ALA A 394 7.51 17.15 -10.24
C ALA A 394 7.81 16.90 -8.77
N VAL A 395 8.26 17.93 -8.05
CA VAL A 395 8.31 17.88 -6.59
C VAL A 395 6.88 17.95 -6.07
N SER A 396 6.55 17.10 -5.11
CA SER A 396 5.22 17.11 -4.51
C SER A 396 4.95 18.45 -3.82
N SER A 397 3.73 18.95 -3.97
CA SER A 397 3.31 20.18 -3.30
C SER A 397 3.12 20.02 -1.79
N GLY A 398 2.87 18.79 -1.33
CA GLY A 398 2.63 18.48 0.08
C GLY A 398 3.89 18.12 0.85
N ASP A 399 4.90 17.55 0.20
CA ASP A 399 6.18 17.18 0.81
C ASP A 399 7.37 17.47 -0.12
N LYS A 400 8.29 18.31 0.36
CA LYS A 400 9.50 18.72 -0.36
C LYS A 400 10.48 17.58 -0.63
N TYR A 401 10.39 16.46 0.09
CA TYR A 401 11.25 15.29 -0.16
C TYR A 401 10.64 14.31 -1.17
N CYS A 402 9.36 14.46 -1.49
CA CYS A 402 8.65 13.56 -2.39
C CYS A 402 8.60 14.10 -3.81
N LEU A 403 8.67 13.18 -4.76
CA LEU A 403 8.45 13.38 -6.18
C LEU A 403 7.13 12.73 -6.59
N GLU A 404 6.42 13.40 -7.48
CA GLU A 404 5.28 12.87 -8.21
C GLU A 404 5.74 12.56 -9.64
N VAL A 405 5.62 11.30 -10.04
CA VAL A 405 5.95 10.80 -11.37
C VAL A 405 4.66 10.33 -12.02
N ALA A 406 4.35 10.88 -13.19
CA ALA A 406 3.21 10.47 -14.00
C ALA A 406 3.69 10.05 -15.39
N LEU A 407 3.40 8.81 -15.76
CA LEU A 407 3.67 8.25 -17.08
C LEU A 407 2.36 8.03 -17.82
N ARG A 408 2.32 8.35 -19.12
CA ARG A 408 1.16 8.09 -19.97
C ARG A 408 1.59 7.59 -21.35
N CYS A 409 0.95 6.56 -21.88
CA CYS A 409 1.17 6.10 -23.25
C CYS A 409 -0.11 5.53 -23.86
N ILE A 410 -0.15 5.37 -25.19
CA ILE A 410 -1.21 4.63 -25.88
C ILE A 410 -1.11 3.15 -25.49
N ALA A 411 -2.22 2.48 -25.20
CA ALA A 411 -2.27 1.04 -24.95
C ALA A 411 -2.18 0.23 -26.26
N GLU A 412 -1.52 -0.93 -26.22
CA GLU A 412 -1.54 -1.92 -27.30
C GLU A 412 -1.96 -3.30 -26.75
N ASP A 413 -2.21 -4.26 -27.65
CA ASP A 413 -2.49 -5.64 -27.28
C ASP A 413 -1.33 -6.20 -26.43
N GLY A 414 -1.67 -6.84 -25.31
CA GLY A 414 -0.71 -7.36 -24.33
C GLY A 414 -0.35 -6.38 -23.19
N ASP A 415 -0.87 -5.15 -23.20
CA ASP A 415 -0.76 -4.22 -22.07
C ASP A 415 -1.92 -4.36 -21.06
N GLY A 416 -2.36 -5.59 -20.80
CA GLY A 416 -3.60 -5.86 -20.08
C GLY A 416 -4.84 -5.88 -20.98
N LEU A 417 -4.64 -5.63 -22.28
CA LEU A 417 -5.66 -5.79 -23.33
C LEU A 417 -5.45 -7.13 -24.06
N GLY A 418 -6.49 -7.94 -24.14
CA GLY A 418 -6.43 -9.23 -24.83
C GLY A 418 -5.54 -10.26 -24.11
N LEU A 419 -4.88 -11.13 -24.87
CA LEU A 419 -4.05 -12.20 -24.33
C LEU A 419 -2.69 -11.65 -23.85
N ASN A 420 -2.40 -11.83 -22.56
CA ASN A 420 -1.16 -11.37 -21.95
C ASN A 420 -0.11 -12.50 -21.91
N GLU A 421 0.77 -12.56 -22.91
CA GLU A 421 1.78 -13.63 -23.00
C GLU A 421 2.94 -13.41 -22.00
N ALA A 422 3.45 -12.18 -21.84
CA ALA A 422 4.63 -11.90 -21.02
C ALA A 422 4.33 -11.62 -19.54
N ASN A 423 3.15 -11.05 -19.22
CA ASN A 423 2.78 -10.61 -17.86
C ASN A 423 3.82 -9.68 -17.23
N ASP A 424 4.38 -8.76 -18.02
CA ASP A 424 5.50 -7.91 -17.62
C ASP A 424 5.09 -6.46 -17.38
N GLY A 425 3.80 -6.14 -17.51
CA GLY A 425 3.23 -4.82 -17.23
C GLY A 425 3.51 -3.80 -18.34
N GLY A 426 4.08 -4.24 -19.46
CA GLY A 426 4.23 -3.44 -20.67
C GLY A 426 5.25 -2.30 -20.56
N LEU A 427 5.02 -1.26 -21.37
CA LEU A 427 5.94 -0.13 -21.51
C LEU A 427 6.09 0.68 -20.21
N LEU A 428 4.98 1.01 -19.54
CA LEU A 428 5.01 1.85 -18.34
C LEU A 428 5.72 1.15 -17.18
N ALA A 429 5.50 -0.15 -17.01
CA ALA A 429 6.24 -0.96 -16.03
C ALA A 429 7.73 -1.02 -16.35
N THR A 430 8.12 -1.16 -17.62
CA THR A 430 9.54 -1.12 -18.04
C THR A 430 10.23 0.17 -17.63
N VAL A 431 9.62 1.31 -17.99
CA VAL A 431 10.15 2.65 -17.64
C VAL A 431 10.29 2.79 -16.13
N MET A 432 9.28 2.35 -15.37
CA MET A 432 9.29 2.54 -13.92
C MET A 432 10.22 1.58 -13.17
N ALA A 433 10.37 0.35 -13.66
CA ALA A 433 11.31 -0.62 -13.12
C ALA A 433 12.76 -0.10 -13.18
N ALA A 434 13.14 0.64 -14.22
CA ALA A 434 14.48 1.23 -14.31
C ALA A 434 14.77 2.20 -13.15
N GLY A 435 13.78 3.00 -12.74
CA GLY A 435 13.87 3.89 -11.59
C GLY A 435 13.95 3.15 -10.25
N PHE A 436 13.15 2.11 -10.07
CA PHE A 436 13.14 1.31 -8.85
C PHE A 436 14.43 0.50 -8.67
N LYS A 437 14.99 -0.04 -9.74
CA LYS A 437 16.26 -0.78 -9.73
C LYS A 437 17.48 0.14 -9.57
N GLY A 438 17.32 1.44 -9.75
CA GLY A 438 18.41 2.41 -9.70
C GLY A 438 19.33 2.36 -10.91
N GLU A 439 18.79 1.94 -12.05
CA GLU A 439 19.51 1.66 -13.30
C GLU A 439 19.11 2.63 -14.42
N LEU A 440 18.92 3.89 -14.04
CA LEU A 440 18.55 4.95 -14.96
C LEU A 440 19.76 5.45 -15.74
N ASN A 441 19.72 5.24 -17.06
CA ASN A 441 20.73 5.75 -17.98
C ASN A 441 20.85 7.27 -17.86
N ARG A 442 22.08 7.79 -17.79
CA ARG A 442 22.38 9.23 -17.70
C ARG A 442 21.84 9.91 -16.43
N PHE A 443 21.46 9.12 -15.42
CA PHE A 443 21.17 9.59 -14.08
C PHE A 443 22.29 9.20 -13.11
N GLN A 444 22.16 9.59 -11.85
CA GLN A 444 23.13 9.20 -10.82
C GLN A 444 23.05 7.68 -10.58
N THR A 445 24.19 7.00 -10.70
CA THR A 445 24.29 5.54 -10.61
C THR A 445 23.82 5.02 -9.25
N GLY A 446 22.93 4.03 -9.27
CA GLY A 446 22.44 3.35 -8.07
C GLY A 446 21.47 4.19 -7.22
N VAL A 447 21.04 5.36 -7.69
CA VAL A 447 19.95 6.11 -7.05
C VAL A 447 18.64 5.44 -7.38
N THR A 448 17.94 4.96 -6.36
CA THR A 448 16.66 4.25 -6.48
C THR A 448 15.49 5.18 -6.17
N MET A 449 14.33 4.86 -6.75
CA MET A 449 13.06 5.44 -6.35
C MET A 449 12.38 4.54 -5.30
N GLU A 450 12.24 5.02 -4.06
CA GLU A 450 11.47 4.32 -3.02
C GLU A 450 10.03 4.82 -3.03
N ILE A 451 9.12 3.95 -3.44
CA ILE A 451 7.72 4.30 -3.64
C ILE A 451 6.98 4.46 -2.31
N SER A 452 6.20 5.52 -2.18
CA SER A 452 5.18 5.65 -1.16
C SER A 452 3.82 5.20 -1.70
N ARG A 453 3.41 5.69 -2.87
CA ARG A 453 2.10 5.39 -3.46
C ARG A 453 2.22 5.08 -4.94
N LEU A 454 1.53 4.04 -5.42
CA LEU A 454 1.53 3.63 -6.82
C LEU A 454 0.12 3.29 -7.31
N ASP A 455 -0.31 3.90 -8.39
CA ASP A 455 -1.61 3.64 -8.99
C ASP A 455 -1.52 3.63 -10.51
N ALA A 456 -2.33 2.79 -11.17
CA ALA A 456 -2.37 2.68 -12.62
C ALA A 456 -3.83 2.62 -13.11
N TRP A 457 -4.09 3.26 -14.25
CA TRP A 457 -5.43 3.37 -14.84
C TRP A 457 -5.41 3.31 -16.35
N TYR A 458 -6.52 2.85 -16.91
CA TYR A 458 -6.92 3.15 -18.27
C TYR A 458 -7.56 4.55 -18.29
N SER A 459 -7.29 5.31 -19.35
CA SER A 459 -7.80 6.67 -19.54
C SER A 459 -8.19 6.91 -20.99
N ASP A 460 -9.10 7.86 -21.20
CA ASP A 460 -9.49 8.31 -22.53
C ASP A 460 -8.50 9.33 -23.13
N SER A 461 -8.79 9.84 -24.33
CA SER A 461 -7.99 10.88 -24.97
C SER A 461 -7.93 12.18 -24.16
N ASP A 462 -8.99 12.49 -23.42
CA ASP A 462 -9.17 13.72 -22.68
C ASP A 462 -8.48 13.68 -21.31
N GLY A 463 -7.98 12.51 -20.90
CA GLY A 463 -7.29 12.27 -19.64
C GLY A 463 -8.23 11.91 -18.48
N SER A 464 -9.48 11.54 -18.78
CA SER A 464 -10.40 11.04 -17.77
C SER A 464 -10.05 9.59 -17.43
N LEU A 465 -9.82 9.32 -16.14
CA LEU A 465 -9.52 7.97 -15.65
C LEU A 465 -10.79 7.10 -15.68
N GLU A 466 -10.68 5.90 -16.22
CA GLU A 466 -11.80 4.97 -16.39
C GLU A 466 -11.75 3.84 -15.36
N SER A 467 -10.89 2.85 -15.58
CA SER A 467 -10.76 1.66 -14.75
C SER A 467 -9.30 1.45 -14.30
N PRO A 468 -9.07 0.79 -13.16
CA PRO A 468 -7.72 0.44 -12.73
C PRO A 468 -7.03 -0.49 -13.73
N ALA A 469 -5.78 -0.17 -14.08
CA ALA A 469 -4.94 -1.00 -14.95
C ALA A 469 -4.00 -1.87 -14.09
N THR A 470 -4.58 -2.86 -13.40
CA THR A 470 -3.83 -3.62 -12.38
C THR A 470 -2.70 -4.46 -12.97
N TYR A 471 -2.84 -4.85 -14.23
CA TYR A 471 -1.81 -5.50 -15.04
C TYR A 471 -0.45 -4.78 -14.96
N ILE A 472 -0.44 -3.45 -15.09
CA ILE A 472 0.80 -2.65 -15.11
C ILE A 472 1.55 -2.80 -13.79
N VAL A 473 0.83 -2.68 -12.67
CA VAL A 473 1.44 -2.74 -11.33
C VAL A 473 1.88 -4.16 -10.99
N ARG A 474 1.09 -5.19 -11.34
CA ARG A 474 1.49 -6.60 -11.17
C ARG A 474 2.75 -6.92 -11.97
N GLY A 475 2.79 -6.51 -13.24
CA GLY A 475 3.96 -6.69 -14.10
C GLY A 475 5.19 -5.92 -13.62
N LEU A 476 5.00 -4.71 -13.08
CA LEU A 476 6.07 -3.94 -12.45
C LEU A 476 6.64 -4.66 -11.22
N CYS A 477 5.78 -5.22 -10.35
CA CYS A 477 6.21 -6.08 -9.26
C CYS A 477 6.99 -7.29 -9.79
N ARG A 478 6.52 -7.98 -10.84
CA ARG A 478 7.25 -9.10 -11.46
C ARG A 478 8.63 -8.69 -11.97
N ARG A 479 8.73 -7.58 -12.70
CA ARG A 479 10.01 -7.02 -13.22
C ARG A 479 11.00 -6.69 -12.12
N CYS A 480 10.52 -6.32 -10.94
CA CYS A 480 11.36 -5.89 -9.83
C CYS A 480 11.68 -7.05 -8.87
N CYS A 481 10.66 -7.79 -8.45
CA CYS A 481 10.74 -8.79 -7.39
C CYS A 481 11.29 -10.14 -7.87
N LEU A 482 10.92 -10.64 -9.06
CA LEU A 482 11.37 -11.97 -9.51
C LEU A 482 12.88 -12.01 -9.78
N PRO A 483 13.49 -11.06 -10.53
CA PRO A 483 14.94 -11.03 -10.67
C PRO A 483 15.66 -10.94 -9.33
N GLU A 484 15.10 -10.17 -8.39
CA GLU A 484 15.70 -10.00 -7.07
C GLU A 484 15.62 -11.27 -6.21
N ILE A 485 14.52 -12.03 -6.26
CA ILE A 485 14.47 -13.36 -5.62
C ILE A 485 15.52 -14.30 -6.23
N ILE A 486 15.63 -14.34 -7.56
CA ILE A 486 16.60 -15.20 -8.24
C ILE A 486 18.03 -14.81 -7.86
N LEU A 487 18.35 -13.52 -7.80
CA LEU A 487 19.67 -13.04 -7.38
C LEU A 487 19.97 -13.39 -5.92
N ARG A 488 18.97 -13.34 -5.03
CA ARG A 488 19.09 -13.80 -3.65
C ARG A 488 19.33 -15.31 -3.57
N CYS A 489 18.65 -16.12 -4.39
CA CYS A 489 18.93 -17.55 -4.50
C CYS A 489 20.35 -17.82 -4.98
N MET A 490 20.84 -17.08 -5.96
CA MET A 490 22.20 -17.18 -6.45
C MET A 490 23.22 -16.79 -5.37
N GLN A 491 22.98 -15.72 -4.63
CA GLN A 491 23.81 -15.31 -3.50
C GLN A 491 23.89 -16.40 -2.42
N VAL A 492 22.74 -17.00 -2.06
CA VAL A 492 22.68 -18.11 -1.10
C VAL A 492 23.40 -19.35 -1.64
N SER A 493 23.31 -19.60 -2.94
CA SER A 493 24.00 -20.72 -3.60
C SER A 493 25.52 -20.56 -3.56
N VAL A 494 26.03 -19.34 -3.73
CA VAL A 494 27.47 -19.05 -3.57
C VAL A 494 27.92 -19.39 -2.15
N PHE A 495 27.19 -18.92 -1.14
CA PHE A 495 27.48 -19.22 0.26
C PHE A 495 27.48 -20.73 0.57
N LEU A 496 26.50 -21.47 0.03
CA LEU A 496 26.44 -22.93 0.20
C LEU A 496 27.63 -23.61 -0.46
N ALA A 497 28.02 -23.20 -1.67
CA ALA A 497 29.19 -23.73 -2.36
C ALA A 497 30.50 -23.45 -1.59
N GLU A 498 30.66 -22.26 -1.02
CA GLU A 498 31.79 -21.91 -0.14
C GLU A 498 31.84 -22.78 1.12
N SER A 499 30.67 -23.22 1.60
CA SER A 499 30.53 -24.10 2.76
C SER A 499 30.72 -25.59 2.44
N GLY A 500 31.06 -25.93 1.19
CA GLY A 500 31.27 -27.31 0.74
C GLY A 500 29.98 -28.10 0.46
N GLU A 501 28.84 -27.41 0.34
CA GLU A 501 27.57 -28.02 -0.05
C GLU A 501 27.44 -28.08 -1.58
N PRO A 502 26.87 -29.16 -2.16
CA PRO A 502 26.74 -29.30 -3.59
C PRO A 502 25.76 -28.25 -4.18
N PRO A 503 26.06 -27.67 -5.36
CA PRO A 503 25.20 -26.69 -6.01
C PRO A 503 24.01 -27.36 -6.72
N ASP A 504 23.11 -27.99 -5.97
CA ASP A 504 22.06 -28.86 -6.53
C ASP A 504 21.04 -28.11 -7.41
N HIS A 505 20.81 -26.82 -7.16
CA HIS A 505 19.73 -26.05 -7.80
C HIS A 505 20.19 -24.97 -8.79
N ARG A 506 21.50 -24.84 -9.03
CA ARG A 506 22.05 -23.79 -9.91
C ARG A 506 21.53 -23.90 -11.35
N ASN A 507 21.47 -25.12 -11.87
CA ASN A 507 21.05 -25.36 -13.26
C ASN A 507 19.57 -25.02 -13.46
N GLU A 508 18.72 -25.25 -12.44
CA GLU A 508 17.30 -24.89 -12.46
C GLU A 508 17.12 -23.37 -12.55
N LEU A 509 17.90 -22.59 -11.78
CA LEU A 509 17.88 -21.13 -11.86
C LEU A 509 18.36 -20.60 -13.22
N ILE A 510 19.39 -21.21 -13.82
CA ILE A 510 19.85 -20.86 -15.17
C ILE A 510 18.76 -21.16 -16.21
N GLU A 511 18.10 -22.31 -16.12
CA GLU A 511 17.01 -22.69 -17.01
C GLU A 511 15.82 -21.72 -16.87
N LEU A 512 15.47 -21.34 -15.64
CA LEU A 512 14.41 -20.39 -15.34
C LEU A 512 14.65 -19.01 -15.99
N VAL A 513 15.90 -18.54 -15.98
CA VAL A 513 16.25 -17.25 -16.60
C VAL A 513 16.35 -17.38 -18.12
N SER A 514 16.98 -18.44 -18.64
CA SER A 514 17.40 -18.53 -20.04
C SER A 514 16.46 -19.30 -20.97
N SER A 515 15.40 -19.94 -20.44
CA SER A 515 14.43 -20.71 -21.23
C SER A 515 13.85 -19.88 -22.38
N SER A 516 13.86 -20.43 -23.60
CA SER A 516 13.29 -19.76 -24.78
C SER A 516 11.76 -19.67 -24.78
N GLN A 517 11.07 -20.48 -23.96
CA GLN A 517 9.61 -20.58 -23.93
C GLN A 517 9.00 -19.87 -22.71
N SER A 518 9.67 -19.94 -21.56
CA SER A 518 9.18 -19.44 -20.27
C SER A 518 10.21 -18.59 -19.53
N GLY A 519 11.32 -18.26 -20.18
CA GLY A 519 12.46 -17.62 -19.54
C GLY A 519 12.16 -16.21 -19.06
N MET A 520 12.67 -15.92 -17.86
CA MET A 520 12.49 -14.63 -17.20
C MET A 520 13.51 -13.57 -17.63
N LEU A 521 14.37 -13.84 -18.62
CA LEU A 521 15.43 -12.94 -19.08
C LEU A 521 14.94 -11.49 -19.32
N HIS A 522 13.76 -11.34 -19.92
CA HIS A 522 13.16 -10.05 -20.25
C HIS A 522 12.76 -9.19 -19.03
N LEU A 523 12.70 -9.79 -17.83
CA LEU A 523 12.44 -9.08 -16.57
C LEU A 523 13.72 -8.49 -15.96
N PHE A 524 14.88 -9.03 -16.30
CA PHE A 524 16.15 -8.57 -15.76
C PHE A 524 16.61 -7.30 -16.46
N SER A 525 17.26 -6.44 -15.70
CA SER A 525 18.06 -5.36 -16.26
C SER A 525 19.45 -5.84 -16.65
N GLN A 526 20.20 -5.03 -17.39
CA GLN A 526 21.56 -5.38 -17.80
C GLN A 526 22.49 -5.57 -16.59
N HIS A 527 22.39 -4.73 -15.56
CA HIS A 527 23.21 -4.85 -14.36
C HIS A 527 22.86 -6.11 -13.57
N GLN A 528 21.56 -6.40 -13.41
CA GLN A 528 21.11 -7.62 -12.74
C GLN A 528 21.58 -8.89 -13.48
N LEU A 529 21.58 -8.89 -14.82
CA LEU A 529 22.15 -10.01 -15.58
C LEU A 529 23.65 -10.15 -15.38
N GLN A 530 24.38 -9.03 -15.32
CA GLN A 530 25.81 -9.08 -15.02
C GLN A 530 26.07 -9.64 -13.63
N GLU A 531 25.29 -9.21 -12.62
CA GLU A 531 25.37 -9.73 -11.26
C GLU A 531 25.05 -11.23 -11.21
N PHE A 532 23.99 -11.66 -11.89
CA PHE A 532 23.61 -13.07 -11.99
C PHE A 532 24.75 -13.94 -12.55
N LEU A 533 25.41 -13.49 -13.62
CA LEU A 533 26.55 -14.19 -14.22
C LEU A 533 27.78 -14.22 -13.31
N LEU A 534 27.98 -13.18 -12.49
CA LEU A 534 29.07 -13.18 -11.50
C LEU A 534 28.82 -14.22 -10.41
N PHE A 535 27.60 -14.30 -9.86
CA PHE A 535 27.25 -15.34 -8.89
C PHE A 535 27.35 -16.76 -9.47
N GLU A 536 26.94 -16.94 -10.73
CA GLU A 536 27.08 -18.25 -11.40
C GLU A 536 28.54 -18.67 -11.50
N ARG A 537 29.42 -17.74 -11.90
CA ARG A 537 30.86 -17.97 -11.96
C ARG A 537 31.43 -18.29 -10.58
N ASP A 538 31.09 -17.53 -9.56
CA ASP A 538 31.64 -17.70 -8.22
C ASP A 538 31.18 -19.03 -7.61
N CYS A 539 29.90 -19.41 -7.78
CA CYS A 539 29.40 -20.76 -7.48
C CYS A 539 30.21 -21.87 -8.18
N CYS A 540 30.50 -21.69 -9.48
CA CYS A 540 31.29 -22.66 -10.25
C CYS A 540 32.70 -22.83 -9.70
N LEU A 541 33.37 -21.71 -9.38
CA LEU A 541 34.74 -21.74 -8.86
C LEU A 541 34.79 -22.44 -7.50
N ASN A 542 33.92 -22.07 -6.57
CA ASN A 542 33.87 -22.67 -5.23
C ASN A 542 33.59 -24.18 -5.28
N ALA A 543 32.68 -24.61 -6.17
CA ALA A 543 32.41 -26.03 -6.37
C ALA A 543 33.61 -26.80 -6.94
N MET A 544 34.42 -26.17 -7.82
CA MET A 544 35.64 -26.78 -8.36
C MET A 544 36.75 -26.86 -7.30
N GLU A 545 36.96 -25.80 -6.53
CA GLU A 545 37.96 -25.77 -5.44
C GLU A 545 37.69 -26.87 -4.41
N TYR A 546 36.43 -27.07 -4.01
CA TYR A 546 36.06 -28.14 -3.11
C TYR A 546 36.28 -29.55 -3.69
N GLN A 547 36.04 -29.74 -5.00
CA GLN A 547 36.35 -31.01 -5.68
C GLN A 547 37.86 -31.27 -5.73
N GLU A 548 38.68 -30.24 -5.93
CA GLU A 548 40.14 -30.37 -5.89
C GLU A 548 40.62 -30.72 -4.48
N GLU A 549 40.15 -30.02 -3.44
CA GLU A 549 40.54 -30.29 -2.05
C GLU A 549 40.14 -31.70 -1.58
N SER A 550 38.94 -32.15 -1.90
CA SER A 550 38.49 -33.51 -1.58
C SER A 550 39.31 -34.59 -2.32
N SER A 551 39.69 -34.34 -3.57
CA SER A 551 40.55 -35.26 -4.34
C SER A 551 41.98 -35.39 -3.80
N VAL A 552 42.47 -34.36 -3.10
CA VAL A 552 43.81 -34.36 -2.47
C VAL A 552 43.80 -35.06 -1.10
N VAL A 553 42.66 -35.10 -0.41
CA VAL A 553 42.52 -35.82 0.88
C VAL A 553 42.35 -37.33 0.69
N ASP A 554 41.83 -37.77 -0.46
CA ASP A 554 41.63 -39.19 -0.81
C ASP A 554 42.83 -39.84 -1.53
N ALA A 555 43.92 -39.09 -1.76
CA ALA A 555 45.17 -39.56 -2.39
C ALA A 555 46.31 -39.69 -1.38
#